data_AF-A0A395YG99-F1
#
_entry.id   AF-A0A395YG99-F1
#
_cell.length_a   1.000
_cell.length_b   1.000
_cell.length_c   1.000
_cell.angle_alpha   90.00
_cell.angle_beta   90.00
_cell.angle_gamma   90.00
#
_symmetry.space_group_name_H-M   'P 1'
#
loop_
_entity.id
_entity.type
_entity.pdbx_description
1 polymer ?
#
loop_
_entity_poly.entity_id
_entity_poly.type
_entity_poly.pdbx_seq_one_letter_code
_entity_poly.pdbx_strand_id
1 'polypeptide(L)'
;MWSVVVCDGDETEREQLLEYIRRFGGEKKREVTMTGCTDWPELYERLKQAEPDVIIIAQDGVEGLNTLTNIHLPPRKFIWFSDLDFSLQAYRLCVPWFGSKPVTYQKMTQALTRCIELGAGTGGA
;
A
#
# COMPACT_ATOMS: atom_id res chain seq x y z
N MET A 1 16.10 -1.04 -6.24
CA MET A 1 14.96 -0.16 -6.56
C MET A 1 13.73 -0.71 -5.88
N TRP A 2 13.03 0.08 -5.07
CA TRP A 2 11.88 -0.36 -4.28
C TRP A 2 10.59 -0.11 -5.06
N SER A 3 9.79 -1.14 -5.31
CA SER A 3 8.56 -1.03 -6.11
C SER A 3 7.33 -0.88 -5.23
N VAL A 4 6.55 0.18 -5.45
CA VAL A 4 5.32 0.47 -4.72
C VAL A 4 4.16 0.62 -5.71
N VAL A 5 3.03 -0.02 -5.42
CA VAL A 5 1.77 0.15 -6.16
C VAL A 5 0.74 0.83 -5.27
N VAL A 6 0.04 1.84 -5.78
CA VAL A 6 -1.08 2.51 -5.10
C VAL A 6 -2.38 2.15 -5.80
N CYS A 7 -3.31 1.52 -5.08
CA CYS A 7 -4.65 1.23 -5.55
C CYS A 7 -5.65 2.16 -4.88
N ASP A 8 -6.18 3.09 -5.67
CA ASP A 8 -7.21 4.04 -5.25
C ASP A 8 -8.04 4.42 -6.48
N GLY A 9 -9.37 4.44 -6.34
CA GLY A 9 -10.27 4.82 -7.43
C GLY A 9 -10.26 6.32 -7.71
N ASP A 10 -9.99 7.15 -6.71
CA ASP A 10 -9.91 8.59 -6.86
C ASP A 10 -8.54 8.99 -7.43
N GLU A 11 -8.53 9.64 -8.60
CA GLU A 11 -7.29 10.05 -9.27
C GLU A 11 -6.51 11.11 -8.48
N THR A 12 -7.21 12.07 -7.87
CA THR A 12 -6.58 13.18 -7.13
C THR A 12 -5.90 12.64 -5.87
N GLU A 13 -6.59 11.77 -5.12
CA GLU A 13 -5.99 11.14 -3.95
C GLU A 13 -4.86 10.20 -4.35
N ARG A 14 -5.01 9.40 -5.41
CA ARG A 14 -3.95 8.52 -5.92
C ARG A 14 -2.68 9.31 -6.27
N GLU A 15 -2.80 10.43 -6.97
CA GLU A 15 -1.67 11.31 -7.28
C GLU A 15 -1.02 11.89 -6.02
N GLN A 16 -1.81 12.31 -5.04
CA GLN A 16 -1.31 12.80 -3.76
C GLN A 16 -0.51 11.72 -3.00
N LEU A 17 -1.02 10.48 -2.96
CA LEU A 17 -0.33 9.36 -2.33
C LEU A 17 0.99 9.04 -3.03
N LEU A 18 1.02 9.07 -4.36
CA LEU A 18 2.25 8.90 -5.15
C LEU A 18 3.29 9.99 -4.83
N GLU A 19 2.86 11.24 -4.67
CA GLU A 19 3.77 12.33 -4.28
C GLU A 19 4.33 12.14 -2.85
N TYR A 20 3.53 11.63 -1.92
CA TYR A 20 4.01 11.28 -0.58
C TYR A 20 5.09 10.19 -0.62
N ILE A 21 4.91 9.16 -1.44
CA ILE A 21 5.89 8.08 -1.60
C ILE A 21 7.17 8.63 -2.25
N ARG A 22 7.04 9.50 -3.28
CA ARG A 22 8.17 10.16 -3.94
C ARG A 22 8.99 10.96 -2.93
N ARG A 23 8.32 11.82 -2.15
CA ARG A 23 8.96 12.63 -1.11
C ARG A 23 9.69 11.75 -0.09
N PHE A 24 9.04 10.71 0.40
CA PHE A 24 9.65 9.75 1.34
C PHE A 24 10.90 9.06 0.75
N GLY A 25 10.84 8.62 -0.51
CA GLY A 25 12.00 8.04 -1.21
C GLY A 25 13.20 8.99 -1.28
N GLY A 26 12.93 10.28 -1.59
CA GLY A 26 13.95 11.33 -1.57
C GLY A 26 14.57 11.54 -0.19
N GLU A 27 13.75 11.65 0.86
CA GLU A 27 14.21 11.82 2.25
C GLU A 27 15.04 10.61 2.73
N LYS A 28 14.69 9.39 2.31
CA LYS A 28 15.42 8.15 2.66
C LYS A 28 16.57 7.81 1.72
N LYS A 29 16.85 8.64 0.69
CA LYS A 29 17.86 8.38 -0.36
C LYS A 29 17.70 6.99 -0.99
N ARG A 30 16.46 6.57 -1.22
CA ARG A 30 16.11 5.25 -1.75
C ARG A 30 15.39 5.43 -3.06
N GLU A 31 15.86 4.76 -4.11
CA GLU A 31 15.18 4.75 -5.39
C GLU A 31 13.87 3.97 -5.29
N VAL A 32 12.76 4.62 -5.64
CA VAL A 32 11.41 4.05 -5.61
C VAL A 32 10.79 4.12 -6.99
N THR A 33 10.27 3.00 -7.49
CA THR A 33 9.36 2.95 -8.64
C THR A 33 7.93 2.90 -8.13
N MET A 34 7.08 3.77 -8.67
CA MET A 34 5.70 3.89 -8.20
C MET A 34 4.76 3.77 -9.38
N THR A 35 3.68 3.03 -9.20
CA THR A 35 2.59 2.96 -10.18
C THR A 35 1.24 3.05 -9.46
N GLY A 36 0.23 3.58 -10.15
CA GLY A 36 -1.14 3.67 -9.65
C GLY A 36 -2.06 2.70 -10.40
N CYS A 37 -3.11 2.23 -9.74
CA CYS A 37 -4.25 1.53 -10.35
C CYS A 37 -5.56 1.93 -9.67
N THR A 38 -6.69 1.76 -10.36
CA THR A 38 -8.01 2.17 -9.86
C THR A 38 -8.71 1.10 -9.04
N ASP A 39 -8.48 -0.17 -9.38
CA ASP A 39 -9.23 -1.30 -8.85
C ASP A 39 -8.42 -2.60 -8.80
N TRP A 40 -9.06 -3.65 -8.26
CA TRP A 40 -8.42 -4.96 -8.14
C TRP A 40 -8.13 -5.63 -9.49
N PRO A 41 -8.98 -5.54 -10.55
CA PRO A 41 -8.63 -6.08 -11.86
C PRO A 41 -7.38 -5.43 -12.45
N GLU A 42 -7.27 -4.11 -12.39
CA GLU A 42 -6.07 -3.43 -12.89
C GLU A 42 -4.84 -3.77 -12.04
N LEU A 43 -4.98 -3.84 -10.71
CA LEU A 43 -3.94 -4.32 -9.82
C LEU A 43 -3.48 -5.73 -10.22
N TYR A 44 -4.42 -6.64 -10.47
CA TYR A 44 -4.14 -8.01 -10.87
C TYR A 44 -3.32 -8.09 -12.17
N GLU A 45 -3.68 -7.32 -13.20
CA GLU A 45 -2.89 -7.27 -14.44
C GLU A 45 -1.46 -6.76 -14.21
N ARG A 46 -1.26 -5.81 -13.28
CA ARG A 46 0.07 -5.32 -12.91
C ARG A 46 0.89 -6.39 -12.18
N LEU A 47 0.26 -7.14 -11.29
CA LEU A 47 0.92 -8.23 -10.55
C LEU A 47 1.41 -9.36 -11.48
N LYS A 48 0.79 -9.56 -12.64
CA LYS A 48 1.30 -10.50 -13.66
C LYS A 48 2.64 -10.08 -14.25
N GLN A 49 2.94 -8.78 -14.27
CA GLN A 49 4.18 -8.25 -14.86
C GLN A 49 5.34 -8.32 -13.87
N ALA A 50 5.11 -7.90 -12.62
CA ALA A 50 6.10 -7.96 -11.55
C ALA A 50 5.41 -7.88 -10.19
N GLU A 51 5.93 -8.62 -9.21
CA GLU A 51 5.44 -8.55 -7.84
C GLU A 51 6.07 -7.34 -7.11
N PRO A 52 5.28 -6.34 -6.67
CA PRO A 52 5.81 -5.15 -6.01
C PRO A 52 6.28 -5.47 -4.59
N ASP A 53 7.11 -4.61 -4.02
CA ASP A 53 7.56 -4.74 -2.63
C ASP A 53 6.47 -4.34 -1.65
N VAL A 54 5.70 -3.30 -1.98
CA VAL A 54 4.58 -2.79 -1.19
C VAL A 54 3.39 -2.46 -2.08
N ILE A 55 2.19 -2.76 -1.59
CA ILE A 55 0.92 -2.38 -2.19
C ILE A 55 0.16 -1.53 -1.17
N ILE A 56 -0.18 -0.31 -1.55
CA ILE A 56 -1.00 0.60 -0.75
C ILE A 56 -2.41 0.56 -1.32
N ILE A 57 -3.37 0.16 -0.51
CA ILE A 57 -4.80 0.21 -0.82
C ILE A 57 -5.38 1.40 -0.07
N ALA A 58 -6.00 2.36 -0.76
CA ALA A 58 -6.60 3.56 -0.16
C ALA A 58 -8.04 3.84 -0.65
N GLN A 59 -8.64 2.87 -1.32
CA GLN A 59 -10.00 2.96 -1.85
C GLN A 59 -11.07 3.15 -0.75
N ASP A 60 -12.11 3.90 -1.09
CA ASP A 60 -13.26 4.17 -0.22
C ASP A 60 -14.27 3.01 -0.15
N GLY A 61 -15.08 3.04 0.90
CA GLY A 61 -16.16 2.09 1.13
C GLY A 61 -15.64 0.66 1.23
N VAL A 62 -16.31 -0.27 0.57
CA VAL A 62 -15.97 -1.70 0.62
C VAL A 62 -14.92 -2.11 -0.41
N GLU A 63 -14.51 -1.21 -1.31
CA GLU A 63 -13.63 -1.56 -2.43
C GLU A 63 -12.23 -1.98 -1.97
N GLY A 64 -11.68 -1.33 -0.94
CA GLY A 64 -10.38 -1.73 -0.38
C GLY A 64 -10.40 -3.16 0.20
N LEU A 65 -11.50 -3.55 0.84
CA LEU A 65 -11.70 -4.92 1.33
C LEU A 65 -11.85 -5.89 0.15
N ASN A 66 -12.64 -5.52 -0.86
CA ASN A 66 -12.82 -6.30 -2.08
C ASN A 66 -11.46 -6.60 -2.74
N THR A 67 -10.61 -5.58 -2.88
CA THR A 67 -9.26 -5.71 -3.43
C THR A 67 -8.39 -6.66 -2.61
N LEU A 68 -8.34 -6.50 -1.29
CA LEU A 68 -7.55 -7.37 -0.41
C LEU A 68 -8.01 -8.83 -0.43
N THR A 69 -9.32 -9.08 -0.60
CA THR A 69 -9.85 -10.45 -0.62
C THR A 69 -9.69 -11.16 -1.98
N ASN A 70 -9.57 -10.42 -3.08
CA ASN A 70 -9.41 -11.00 -4.42
C ASN A 70 -7.94 -11.16 -4.84
N ILE A 71 -7.03 -10.34 -4.29
CA ILE A 71 -5.60 -10.41 -4.59
C ILE A 71 -4.89 -11.40 -3.65
N HIS A 72 -4.38 -12.49 -4.22
CA HIS A 72 -3.69 -13.54 -3.47
C HIS A 72 -2.20 -13.23 -3.34
N LEU A 73 -1.83 -12.39 -2.37
CA LEU A 73 -0.44 -12.08 -2.03
C LEU A 73 -0.19 -12.21 -0.53
N PRO A 74 1.09 -12.37 -0.12
CA PRO A 74 1.44 -12.38 1.30
C PRO A 74 0.94 -11.10 2.00
N PRO A 75 0.17 -11.21 3.11
CA PRO A 75 -0.40 -10.06 3.81
C PRO A 75 0.62 -8.96 4.16
N ARG A 76 1.87 -9.36 4.43
CA ARG A 76 3.01 -8.47 4.71
C ARG A 76 3.29 -7.39 3.66
N LYS A 77 2.77 -7.54 2.44
CA LYS A 77 2.95 -6.57 1.34
C LYS A 77 1.98 -5.41 1.38
N PHE A 78 0.90 -5.51 2.16
CA PHE A 78 -0.19 -4.54 2.11
C PHE A 78 -0.09 -3.46 3.19
N ILE A 79 -0.31 -2.22 2.76
CA ILE A 79 -0.69 -1.10 3.62
C ILE A 79 -2.13 -0.75 3.23
N TRP A 80 -3.03 -0.67 4.20
CA TRP A 80 -4.43 -0.36 3.92
C TRP A 80 -4.88 0.90 4.66
N PHE A 81 -5.38 1.87 3.89
CA PHE A 81 -6.11 3.03 4.37
C PHE A 81 -7.58 2.95 3.94
N SER A 82 -8.50 3.35 4.80
CA SER A 82 -9.94 3.38 4.49
C SER A 82 -10.66 4.53 5.20
N ASP A 83 -11.74 5.01 4.60
CA ASP A 83 -12.72 5.94 5.18
C ASP A 83 -13.63 5.28 6.23
N LEU A 84 -13.74 3.95 6.23
CA LEU A 84 -14.50 3.15 7.19
C LEU A 84 -13.60 2.41 8.19
N ASP A 85 -14.17 1.98 9.31
CA ASP A 85 -13.45 1.17 10.31
C ASP A 85 -13.48 -0.33 9.94
N PHE A 86 -12.39 -0.78 9.31
CA PHE A 86 -12.12 -2.19 9.01
C PHE A 86 -11.02 -2.78 9.91
N SER A 87 -10.76 -2.20 11.08
CA SER A 87 -9.67 -2.63 11.97
C SER A 87 -9.70 -4.13 12.31
N LEU A 88 -10.89 -4.68 12.59
CA LEU A 88 -11.06 -6.11 12.86
C LEU A 88 -10.78 -6.98 11.62
N GLN A 89 -11.20 -6.53 10.44
CA GLN A 89 -10.97 -7.22 9.17
C GLN A 89 -9.49 -7.19 8.80
N ALA A 90 -8.85 -6.03 8.92
CA ALA A 90 -7.41 -5.87 8.71
C ALA A 90 -6.59 -6.78 9.63
N TYR A 91 -6.99 -6.89 10.91
CA TYR A 91 -6.39 -7.84 11.85
C TYR A 91 -6.55 -9.29 11.39
N ARG A 92 -7.77 -9.70 11.00
CA ARG A 92 -8.06 -11.06 10.51
C ARG A 92 -7.30 -11.41 9.23
N LEU A 93 -7.10 -10.43 8.35
CA LEU A 93 -6.34 -10.55 7.12
C LEU A 93 -4.82 -10.46 7.35
N CYS A 94 -4.36 -10.25 8.58
CA CYS A 94 -2.95 -10.07 8.94
C CYS A 94 -2.27 -8.93 8.17
N VAL A 95 -3.03 -7.87 7.84
CA VAL A 95 -2.46 -6.69 7.18
C VAL A 95 -1.54 -5.99 8.18
N PRO A 96 -0.25 -5.75 7.86
CA PRO A 96 0.69 -5.16 8.80
C PRO A 96 0.35 -3.70 9.09
N TRP A 97 -0.19 -3.03 8.05
CA TRP A 97 -0.59 -1.63 7.91
C TRP A 97 -2.10 -1.31 7.94
N PHE A 98 -2.75 -0.80 8.98
CA PHE A 98 -4.12 -0.24 8.82
C PHE A 98 -4.25 1.18 9.38
N GLY A 99 -4.89 2.08 8.63
CA GLY A 99 -5.14 3.45 9.07
C GLY A 99 -6.39 4.07 8.44
N SER A 100 -6.90 5.13 9.07
CA SER A 100 -8.06 5.86 8.53
C SER A 100 -7.66 6.92 7.50
N LYS A 101 -8.56 7.23 6.57
CA LYS A 101 -8.52 8.42 5.73
C LYS A 101 -8.97 9.68 6.51
N PRO A 102 -8.59 10.91 6.08
CA PRO A 102 -7.65 11.19 5.00
C PRO A 102 -6.23 10.72 5.34
N VAL A 103 -5.50 10.30 4.31
CA VAL A 103 -4.10 9.90 4.45
C VAL A 103 -3.25 11.16 4.50
N THR A 104 -2.55 11.36 5.60
CA THR A 104 -1.58 12.45 5.73
C THR A 104 -0.19 11.96 5.38
N TYR A 105 0.72 12.89 5.03
CA TYR A 105 2.12 12.54 4.83
C TYR A 105 2.71 11.78 6.04
N GLN A 106 2.36 12.19 7.26
CA GLN A 106 2.82 11.51 8.47
C GLN A 106 2.31 10.06 8.58
N LYS A 107 1.03 9.79 8.28
CA LYS A 107 0.49 8.43 8.27
C LYS A 107 1.21 7.57 7.22
N MET A 108 1.45 8.13 6.04
CA MET A 108 2.17 7.46 4.96
C MET A 108 3.60 7.11 5.37
N THR A 109 4.35 8.06 5.95
CA THR A 109 5.75 7.81 6.35
C THR A 109 5.86 6.76 7.46
N GLN A 110 4.94 6.75 8.42
CA GLN A 110 4.86 5.73 9.46
C GLN A 110 4.64 4.33 8.86
N ALA A 111 3.66 4.20 7.96
CA ALA A 111 3.34 2.94 7.30
C ALA A 111 4.53 2.42 6.45
N LEU A 112 5.12 3.29 5.61
CA LEU A 112 6.25 2.94 4.75
C LEU A 112 7.50 2.56 5.57
N THR A 113 7.77 3.27 6.66
CA THR A 113 8.90 2.96 7.55
C THR A 113 8.73 1.56 8.15
N ARG A 114 7.52 1.24 8.61
CA ARG A 114 7.21 -0.08 9.16
C ARG A 114 7.42 -1.20 8.13
N CYS A 115 6.99 -1.00 6.88
CA CYS A 115 7.22 -1.98 5.81
C CYS A 115 8.70 -2.22 5.51
N ILE A 116 9.52 -1.16 5.53
CA ILE A 116 10.97 -1.29 5.32
C ILE A 116 11.62 -2.09 6.45
N GLU A 117 11.26 -1.82 7.71
CA GLU A 117 11.79 -2.54 8.87
C GLU A 117 11.43 -4.04 8.83
N LEU A 118 10.19 -4.36 8.47
CA LEU A 118 9.74 -5.75 8.33
C LEU A 118 10.48 -6.50 7.20
N GLY A 119 10.80 -5.81 6.10
CA GLY A 119 11.58 -6.40 5.01
C GLY A 119 13.08 -6.56 5.32
N ALA A 120 13.64 -5.73 6.21
CA ALA A 120 15.05 -5.82 6.62
C ALA A 120 15.31 -7.00 7.58
N GLY A 121 14.30 -7.47 8.32
CA GLY A 121 14.41 -8.54 9.31
C GLY A 121 14.50 -9.97 8.76
N THR A 122 14.31 -10.19 7.45
CA THR A 122 14.30 -11.54 6.86
C THR A 122 15.62 -11.95 6.19
N GLY A 123 16.70 -11.21 6.42
CA GLY A 123 18.04 -11.51 5.88
C GLY A 123 19.00 -12.24 6.83
N GLY A 124 18.52 -12.71 7.98
CA GLY A 124 19.36 -13.36 8.99
C GLY A 124 18.60 -14.44 9.77
N ALA A 125 18.53 -15.63 9.17
CA ALA A 125 18.39 -16.91 9.87
C ALA A 125 18.89 -18.02 8.93
#